data_AF-A0A3S4GMN9-F1
#
_entry.id   AF-A0A3S4GMN9-F1
#
_cell.length_a   1.000
_cell.length_b   1.000
_cell.length_c   1.000
_cell.angle_alpha   90.00
_cell.angle_beta   90.00
_cell.angle_gamma   90.00
#
_symmetry.space_group_name_H-M   'P 1'
#
loop_
_entity.id
_entity.type
_entity.pdbx_description
1 polymer ?
#
loop_
_entity_poly.entity_id
_entity_poly.type
_entity_poly.pdbx_seq_one_letter_code
_entity_poly.pdbx_strand_id
1 'polypeptide(L)'
;MMILFRRILFCLLWLWLPVSWAAESGWLRSPDNDHASIRLRADTSANGETRLLLDVKLDNGWKTYWRAPGEGGVAPSIAWKGDMPEVSWFWPTPSRFDVANITTQGYHDEVTFPMIVRGTPPRP
;
A
#
# COMPACT_ATOMS: atom_id res chain seq x y z
N MET A 1 5.84 51.78 -7.16
CA MET A 1 6.67 50.85 -6.38
C MET A 1 5.86 49.94 -5.45
N MET A 2 5.02 50.47 -4.56
CA MET A 2 4.28 49.68 -3.55
C MET A 2 3.27 48.65 -4.10
N ILE A 3 2.63 48.92 -5.24
CA ILE A 3 1.64 47.99 -5.85
C ILE A 3 2.32 46.73 -6.41
N LEU A 4 3.53 46.86 -6.98
CA LEU A 4 4.32 45.70 -7.43
C LEU A 4 4.76 44.84 -6.24
N PHE A 5 5.23 45.48 -5.16
CA PHE A 5 5.63 44.78 -3.94
C PHE A 5 4.46 44.00 -3.33
N ARG A 6 3.25 44.59 -3.29
CA ARG A 6 2.04 43.94 -2.78
C ARG A 6 1.58 42.75 -3.64
N ARG A 7 1.77 42.81 -4.97
CA ARG A 7 1.48 41.71 -5.89
C ARG A 7 2.48 40.54 -5.74
N ILE A 8 3.76 40.85 -5.58
CA ILE A 8 4.80 39.84 -5.31
C ILE A 8 4.55 39.16 -3.97
N LEU A 9 4.18 39.92 -2.93
CA LEU A 9 3.84 39.38 -1.61
C LEU A 9 2.62 38.44 -1.68
N PHE A 10 1.59 38.77 -2.47
CA PHE A 10 0.43 37.90 -2.70
C PHE A 10 0.79 36.60 -3.45
N CYS A 11 1.68 36.67 -4.44
CA CYS A 11 2.15 35.48 -5.17
C CYS A 11 2.98 34.56 -4.27
N LEU A 12 3.85 35.12 -3.43
CA LEU A 12 4.63 34.37 -2.45
C LEU A 12 3.74 33.72 -1.38
N LEU A 13 2.66 34.38 -0.95
CA LEU A 13 1.70 33.81 -0.01
C LEU A 13 0.89 32.64 -0.62
N TRP A 14 0.57 32.70 -1.91
CA TRP A 14 -0.11 31.60 -2.62
C TRP A 14 0.80 30.38 -2.84
N LEU A 15 2.11 30.58 -2.98
CA LEU A 15 3.10 29.50 -3.03
C LEU A 15 3.31 28.79 -1.68
N TRP A 16 2.72 29.32 -0.60
CA TRP A 16 2.83 28.79 0.75
C TRP A 16 1.61 27.97 1.20
N LEU A 17 0.75 27.59 0.25
CA LEU A 17 -0.29 26.62 0.55
C LEU A 17 0.37 25.28 0.94
N PRO A 18 0.00 24.70 2.09
CA PRO A 18 0.55 23.43 2.51
C PRO A 18 0.17 22.37 1.48
N VAL A 19 1.19 21.76 0.87
CA VAL A 19 1.01 20.52 0.13
C VAL A 19 0.46 19.51 1.13
N SER A 20 -0.81 19.12 0.98
CA SER A 20 -1.40 18.07 1.80
C SER A 20 -0.65 16.77 1.50
N TRP A 21 -0.08 16.14 2.52
CA TRP A 21 0.58 14.84 2.39
C TRP A 21 -0.48 13.76 2.53
N ALA A 22 -0.54 12.86 1.53
CA ALA A 22 -1.30 11.63 1.67
C ALA A 22 -0.67 10.77 2.77
N ALA A 23 -1.49 10.06 3.55
CA ALA A 23 -0.99 9.12 4.54
C ALA A 23 -0.45 7.87 3.83
N GLU A 24 0.83 7.90 3.46
CA GLU A 24 1.55 6.75 2.90
C GLU A 24 2.88 6.49 3.59
N SER A 25 3.32 5.24 3.60
CA SER A 25 4.60 4.82 4.20
C SER A 25 5.84 5.15 3.36
N GLY A 26 5.66 5.59 2.11
CA GLY A 26 6.68 5.46 1.07
C GLY A 26 6.97 3.98 0.73
N TRP A 27 7.91 3.75 -0.18
CA TRP A 27 8.37 2.40 -0.51
C TRP A 27 9.31 1.88 0.57
N LEU A 28 8.90 0.79 1.21
CA LEU A 28 9.66 0.05 2.21
C LEU A 28 10.34 -1.15 1.55
N ARG A 29 11.57 -1.44 1.97
CA ARG A 29 12.33 -2.66 1.64
C ARG A 29 12.90 -3.25 2.91
N SER A 30 12.92 -4.58 3.00
CA SER A 30 13.61 -5.26 4.10
C SER A 30 15.10 -5.37 3.77
N PRO A 31 16.02 -5.22 4.75
CA PRO A 31 17.44 -5.52 4.54
C PRO A 31 17.68 -6.95 4.05
N ASP A 32 16.82 -7.89 4.45
CA ASP A 32 16.93 -9.32 4.12
C ASP A 32 16.11 -9.72 2.88
N ASN A 33 15.50 -8.74 2.18
CA ASN A 33 14.76 -8.97 0.95
C ASN A 33 14.97 -7.79 -0.01
N ASP A 34 15.83 -8.00 -0.99
CA ASP A 34 16.18 -7.04 -2.03
C ASP A 34 15.26 -7.10 -3.26
N HIS A 35 14.37 -8.10 -3.34
CA HIS A 35 13.53 -8.38 -4.50
C HIS A 35 12.08 -7.89 -4.40
N ALA A 36 11.68 -7.40 -3.22
CA ALA A 36 10.34 -6.89 -2.98
C ALA A 36 10.38 -5.51 -2.35
N SER A 37 9.53 -4.62 -2.84
CA SER A 37 9.23 -3.32 -2.23
C SER A 37 7.75 -3.26 -1.91
N ILE A 38 7.39 -2.74 -0.74
CA ILE A 38 5.99 -2.58 -0.34
C ILE A 38 5.68 -1.13 -0.02
N ARG A 39 4.46 -0.69 -0.26
CA ARG A 39 3.98 0.63 0.16
C ARG A 39 2.56 0.50 0.68
N LEU A 40 2.31 1.08 1.85
CA LEU A 40 0.97 1.18 2.41
C LEU A 40 0.45 2.60 2.22
N ARG A 41 -0.75 2.74 1.66
CA ARG A 41 -1.48 4.01 1.54
C ARG A 41 -2.79 3.90 2.30
N ALA A 42 -3.15 4.93 3.05
CA ALA A 42 -4.32 4.95 3.91
C ALA A 42 -5.17 6.19 3.68
N ASP A 43 -6.49 5.99 3.71
CA ASP A 43 -7.48 7.05 3.74
C ASP A 43 -8.52 6.72 4.83
N THR A 44 -8.44 7.41 5.97
CA THR A 44 -9.37 7.23 7.08
C THR A 44 -10.52 8.22 6.95
N SER A 45 -11.72 7.69 6.76
CA SER A 45 -12.92 8.50 6.67
C SER A 45 -13.47 8.88 8.05
N ALA A 46 -14.29 9.94 8.07
CA ALA A 46 -14.84 10.49 9.32
C ALA A 46 -15.72 9.51 10.12
N ASN A 47 -16.20 8.42 9.50
CA ASN A 47 -17.01 7.41 10.17
C ASN A 47 -16.18 6.31 10.87
N GLY A 48 -14.84 6.41 10.84
CA GLY A 48 -13.93 5.43 11.45
C GLY A 48 -13.56 4.24 10.55
N GLU A 49 -14.03 4.20 9.31
CA GLU A 49 -13.56 3.25 8.30
C GLU A 49 -12.27 3.76 7.65
N THR A 50 -11.26 2.91 7.59
CA THR A 50 -9.99 3.19 6.91
C THR A 50 -9.87 2.33 5.65
N ARG A 51 -9.72 2.98 4.49
CA ARG A 51 -9.39 2.31 3.23
C ARG A 51 -7.88 2.22 3.13
N LEU A 52 -7.36 1.02 2.88
CA LEU A 52 -5.95 0.77 2.71
C LEU A 52 -5.67 0.23 1.30
N LEU A 53 -4.53 0.62 0.76
CA LEU A 53 -3.94 0.02 -0.42
C LEU A 53 -2.53 -0.46 -0.05
N LEU A 54 -2.31 -1.77 -0.12
CA LEU A 54 -0.99 -2.37 0.00
C LEU A 54 -0.45 -2.62 -1.40
N ASP A 55 0.45 -1.76 -1.85
CA ASP A 55 1.18 -1.94 -3.11
C ASP A 55 2.38 -2.86 -2.85
N VAL A 56 2.58 -3.85 -3.71
CA VAL A 56 3.71 -4.77 -3.70
C VAL A 56 4.33 -4.73 -5.08
N LYS A 57 5.61 -4.37 -5.14
CA LYS A 57 6.43 -4.41 -6.35
C LYS A 57 7.50 -5.48 -6.21
N LEU A 58 7.63 -6.31 -7.23
CA LEU A 58 8.52 -7.46 -7.27
C LEU A 58 9.51 -7.30 -8.43
N ASP A 59 10.76 -7.67 -8.20
CA ASP A 59 11.75 -7.77 -9.26
C ASP A 59 11.41 -8.90 -10.24
N ASN A 60 11.96 -8.84 -11.45
CA ASN A 60 11.69 -9.83 -12.49
C ASN A 60 11.97 -11.27 -12.01
N GLY A 61 11.04 -12.19 -12.30
CA GLY A 61 11.10 -13.60 -11.88
C GLY A 61 10.46 -13.88 -10.52
N TRP A 62 10.36 -12.87 -9.65
CA TRP A 62 9.77 -13.00 -8.32
C TRP A 62 8.25 -12.94 -8.35
N LYS A 63 7.65 -13.62 -7.37
CA LYS A 63 6.19 -13.79 -7.25
C LYS A 63 5.77 -13.68 -5.80
N THR A 64 4.55 -13.21 -5.59
CA THR A 64 3.84 -13.34 -4.32
C THR A 64 2.54 -14.10 -4.53
N TYR A 65 1.94 -14.60 -3.46
CA TYR A 65 0.87 -15.58 -3.54
C TYR A 65 -0.53 -14.97 -3.46
N TRP A 66 -1.50 -15.67 -4.05
CA TRP A 66 -2.93 -15.44 -3.84
C TRP A 66 -3.39 -16.06 -2.51
N ARG A 67 -4.60 -15.71 -2.05
CA ARG A 67 -5.21 -16.25 -0.82
C ARG A 67 -5.28 -17.78 -0.78
N ALA A 68 -5.43 -18.42 -1.95
CA ALA A 68 -5.36 -19.86 -2.12
C ALA A 68 -4.13 -20.16 -2.99
N PRO A 69 -2.94 -20.26 -2.39
CA PRO A 69 -1.67 -20.19 -3.11
C PRO A 69 -1.38 -21.40 -3.99
N GLY A 70 -2.04 -22.54 -3.75
CA GLY A 70 -1.67 -23.83 -4.33
C GLY A 70 -0.64 -24.56 -3.47
N GLU A 71 -0.01 -25.58 -4.04
CA GLU A 71 0.94 -26.43 -3.34
C GLU A 71 2.24 -25.66 -3.00
N GLY A 72 2.70 -25.76 -1.75
CA GLY A 72 3.96 -25.17 -1.28
C GLY A 72 3.98 -23.64 -1.09
N GLY A 73 2.91 -22.92 -1.44
CA GLY A 73 2.84 -21.48 -1.27
C GLY A 73 2.21 -21.02 0.05
N VAL A 74 2.50 -19.77 0.44
CA VAL A 74 1.97 -19.16 1.68
C VAL A 74 1.34 -17.81 1.33
N ALA A 75 0.05 -17.66 1.62
CA ALA A 75 -0.64 -16.40 1.38
C ALA A 75 -0.04 -15.26 2.24
N PRO A 76 0.11 -14.04 1.70
CA PRO A 76 0.60 -12.92 2.49
C PRO A 76 -0.39 -12.59 3.61
N SER A 77 0.14 -12.17 4.75
CA SER A 77 -0.63 -11.80 5.94
C SER A 77 -0.05 -10.55 6.58
N ILE A 78 -0.89 -9.84 7.33
CA ILE A 78 -0.49 -8.66 8.12
C ILE A 78 -0.70 -9.01 9.58
N ALA A 79 0.37 -8.91 10.37
CA ALA A 79 0.30 -8.96 11.82
C ALA A 79 0.02 -7.56 12.36
N TRP A 80 -1.16 -7.36 12.94
CA TRP A 80 -1.56 -6.09 13.53
C TRP A 80 -1.03 -5.95 14.96
N LYS A 81 -0.62 -4.74 15.36
CA LYS A 81 -0.26 -4.46 16.74
C LYS A 81 -1.52 -4.21 17.57
N GLY A 82 -1.68 -4.92 18.69
CA GLY A 82 -2.85 -4.80 19.57
C GLY A 82 -4.01 -5.68 19.11
N ASP A 83 -5.23 -5.23 19.36
CA ASP A 83 -6.44 -5.95 18.96
C ASP A 83 -6.55 -6.00 17.43
N MET A 84 -6.87 -7.18 16.90
CA MET A 84 -7.05 -7.37 15.47
C MET A 84 -8.30 -6.61 15.00
N PRO A 85 -8.18 -5.65 14.07
CA PRO A 85 -9.34 -4.96 13.54
C PRO A 85 -10.13 -5.85 12.59
N GLU A 86 -11.37 -5.48 12.29
CA GLU A 86 -12.13 -6.11 11.23
C GLU A 86 -11.55 -5.65 9.88
N VAL A 87 -11.06 -6.59 9.06
CA VAL A 87 -10.45 -6.31 7.77
C VAL A 87 -11.17 -7.05 6.66
N SER A 88 -11.73 -6.29 5.71
CA SER A 88 -12.19 -6.81 4.41
C SER A 88 -11.04 -6.71 3.41
N TRP A 89 -10.37 -7.82 3.10
CA TRP A 89 -9.27 -7.88 2.14
C TRP A 89 -9.79 -8.28 0.75
N PHE A 90 -9.63 -7.39 -0.22
CA PHE A 90 -10.00 -7.62 -1.61
C PHE A 90 -8.79 -8.13 -2.40
N TRP A 91 -8.92 -9.33 -2.96
CA TRP A 91 -7.85 -9.98 -3.70
C TRP A 91 -8.07 -9.76 -5.20
N PRO A 92 -7.15 -9.07 -5.92
CA PRO A 92 -7.21 -8.99 -7.36
C PRO A 92 -7.18 -10.37 -8.01
N THR A 93 -7.68 -10.49 -9.23
CA THR A 93 -7.60 -11.72 -10.03
C THR A 93 -6.14 -12.19 -10.12
N PRO A 94 -5.80 -13.41 -9.66
CA PRO A 94 -4.43 -13.91 -9.73
C PRO A 94 -4.08 -14.45 -11.12
N SER A 95 -2.80 -14.66 -11.34
CA SER A 95 -2.26 -15.50 -12.41
C SER A 95 -1.94 -16.90 -11.89
N ARG A 96 -1.92 -17.88 -12.79
CA ARG A 96 -1.44 -19.24 -12.51
C ARG A 96 0.02 -19.35 -12.96
N PHE A 97 0.83 -20.02 -12.16
CA PHE A 97 2.21 -20.36 -12.50
C PHE A 97 2.45 -21.84 -12.28
N ASP A 98 3.15 -22.46 -13.22
CA ASP A 98 3.52 -23.87 -13.15
C ASP A 98 5.06 -23.97 -13.19
N VAL A 99 5.66 -24.46 -12.11
CA VAL A 99 7.13 -24.60 -11.97
C VAL A 99 7.41 -25.97 -11.38
N ALA A 100 8.26 -26.75 -12.03
CA ALA A 100 8.64 -28.10 -11.57
C ALA A 100 7.42 -29.01 -11.22
N ASN A 101 6.37 -28.95 -12.05
CA ASN A 101 5.08 -29.65 -11.85
C ASN A 101 4.25 -29.21 -10.63
N ILE A 102 4.64 -28.14 -9.95
CA ILE A 102 3.87 -27.51 -8.88
C ILE A 102 3.11 -26.33 -9.46
N THR A 103 1.79 -26.34 -9.27
CA THR A 103 0.91 -25.23 -9.64
C THR A 103 0.72 -24.29 -8.47
N THR A 104 1.05 -23.01 -8.67
CA THR A 104 0.79 -21.93 -7.73
C THR A 104 -0.07 -20.84 -8.34
N GLN A 105 -0.74 -20.06 -7.50
CA GLN A 105 -1.55 -18.91 -7.89
C GLN A 105 -1.06 -17.66 -7.18
N GLY A 106 -0.92 -16.56 -7.90
CA GLY A 106 -0.38 -15.34 -7.32
C GLY A 106 -0.18 -14.20 -8.32
N TYR A 107 0.84 -13.39 -8.06
CA TYR A 107 1.13 -12.14 -8.77
C TYR A 107 2.63 -12.00 -9.05
N HIS A 108 2.96 -11.31 -10.13
CA HIS A 108 4.33 -10.94 -10.53
C HIS A 108 4.37 -9.44 -10.86
N ASP A 109 5.56 -8.85 -10.96
CA ASP A 109 5.82 -7.43 -11.24
C ASP A 109 5.22 -6.45 -10.22
N GLU A 110 3.90 -6.26 -10.22
CA GLU A 110 3.20 -5.35 -9.31
C GLU A 110 1.78 -5.83 -9.00
N VAL A 111 1.37 -5.70 -7.74
CA VAL A 111 -0.01 -5.92 -7.31
C VAL A 111 -0.37 -4.92 -6.21
N THR A 112 -1.57 -4.35 -6.29
CA THR A 112 -2.15 -3.56 -5.20
C THR A 112 -3.29 -4.36 -4.58
N PHE A 113 -3.23 -4.57 -3.26
CA PHE A 113 -4.29 -5.18 -2.48
C PHE A 113 -5.14 -4.12 -1.78
N PRO A 114 -6.41 -3.93 -2.18
CA PRO A 114 -7.33 -3.07 -1.46
C PRO A 114 -7.82 -3.75 -0.20
N MET A 115 -7.93 -2.98 0.87
CA MET A 115 -8.52 -3.44 2.13
C MET A 115 -9.41 -2.34 2.71
N ILE A 116 -10.45 -2.76 3.42
CA ILE A 116 -11.24 -1.88 4.28
C ILE A 116 -11.04 -2.36 5.72
N VAL A 117 -10.59 -1.47 6.58
CA VAL A 117 -10.37 -1.71 8.02
C VAL A 117 -11.42 -0.94 8.82
N ARG A 118 -12.14 -1.64 9.69
CA ARG A 118 -13.13 -1.05 10.61
C ARG A 118 -12.66 -1.19 12.05
N GLY A 119 -12.84 -0.12 12.83
CA GLY A 119 -12.36 0.00 14.21
C GLY A 119 -11.22 1.00 14.33
N THR A 120 -10.63 1.11 15.51
CA THR A 120 -9.50 2.04 15.76
C THR A 120 -8.27 1.56 14.99
N PRO A 121 -7.78 2.28 13.96
CA PRO A 121 -6.56 1.87 13.28
C PRO A 121 -5.39 1.93 14.28
N PRO A 122 -4.40 1.02 14.19
CA PRO A 122 -3.22 1.06 15.04
C PRO A 122 -2.53 2.42 14.86
N ARG A 123 -2.14 3.06 15.97
CA ARG A 123 -1.28 4.25 15.90
C ARG A 123 0.05 3.87 15.26
N PRO A 124 0.63 4.74 14.41
CA PRO A 124 1.97 4.54 13.86
C PRO A 124 3.02 4.40 14.97
#